data_AF-A0A392PP57-F1
#
_entry.id   AF-A0A392PP57-F1
#
_cell.length_a   1.000
_cell.length_b   1.000
_cell.length_c   1.000
_cell.angle_alpha   90.00
_cell.angle_beta   90.00
_cell.angle_gamma   90.00
#
_symmetry.space_group_name_H-M   'P 1'
#
loop_
_entity.id
_entity.type
_entity.pdbx_description
1 polymer ?
#
loop_
_entity_poly.entity_id
_entity_poly.type
_entity_poly.pdbx_seq_one_letter_code
_entity_poly.pdbx_strand_id
1 'polypeptide(L)' 'YIFDISKKEAEELKNISKHDVIEWYKTYLKQSSPKCRRLLVRVWGCNTDIKDAEAAPKSVQVITDPAAFKMQSKFYPSFC' A
#
# COMPACT_ATOMS: atom_id res chain seq x y z
N TYR A 1 25.31 3.79 -0.98
CA TYR A 1 24.78 5.09 -1.46
C TYR A 1 24.80 5.09 -2.98
N ILE A 2 23.66 5.26 -3.65
CA ILE A 2 23.55 5.20 -5.11
C ILE A 2 23.31 6.63 -5.61
N PHE A 3 24.40 7.34 -5.92
CA PHE A 3 24.32 8.72 -6.42
C PHE A 3 23.64 8.84 -7.79
N ASP A 4 23.66 7.76 -8.59
CA ASP A 4 23.10 7.73 -9.95
C ASP A 4 21.69 7.14 -10.03
N ILE A 5 20.93 7.09 -8.93
CA ILE A 5 19.62 6.39 -8.90
C ILE A 5 18.66 6.94 -9.95
N SER A 6 18.57 8.26 -10.09
CA SER A 6 17.68 8.91 -11.06
C SER A 6 18.04 8.59 -12.51
N LYS A 7 19.32 8.40 -12.81
CA LYS A 7 19.76 8.02 -14.16
C LYS A 7 19.36 6.58 -14.47
N LYS A 8 19.60 5.65 -13.53
CA LYS A 8 19.20 4.25 -13.69
C LYS A 8 17.69 4.08 -13.78
N GLU A 9 16.93 4.79 -12.94
CA GLU A 9 15.47 4.81 -13.02
C GLU A 9 14.98 5.28 -14.39
N ALA A 10 15.57 6.35 -14.93
CA ALA A 10 15.19 6.86 -16.25
C ALA A 10 15.53 5.88 -17.40
N GLU A 11 16.62 5.13 -17.29
CA GLU A 11 16.99 4.08 -18.25
C GLU A 11 16.00 2.91 -18.21
N GLU A 12 15.60 2.46 -17.01
CA GLU A 12 14.59 1.40 -16.84
C GLU A 12 13.21 1.86 -17.34
N LEU A 13 12.79 3.08 -17.02
CA LEU A 13 11.50 3.63 -17.43
C LEU A 13 11.31 3.71 -18.96
N LYS A 14 12.40 3.91 -19.73
CA LYS A 14 12.33 3.93 -21.20
C LYS A 14 11.90 2.60 -21.81
N ASN A 15 12.15 1.50 -21.11
CA ASN A 15 11.89 0.15 -21.60
C ASN A 15 10.51 -0.37 -21.18
N ILE A 16 9.77 0.37 -20.35
CA ILE A 16 8.46 -0.04 -19.85
C ILE A 16 7.40 0.16 -20.93
N SER A 17 6.64 -0.90 -21.22
CA SER A 17 5.51 -0.87 -22.13
C SER A 17 4.18 -0.73 -21.39
N LYS A 18 3.11 -0.40 -22.12
CA LYS A 18 1.74 -0.38 -21.60
C LYS A 18 1.33 -1.74 -21.01
N HIS A 19 1.83 -2.84 -21.56
CA HIS A 19 1.51 -4.17 -21.07
C HIS A 19 2.02 -4.38 -19.64
N ASP A 20 3.27 -3.99 -19.39
CA ASP A 20 3.93 -4.12 -18.09
C ASP A 20 3.19 -3.32 -17.01
N VAL A 21 2.72 -2.12 -17.35
CA VAL A 21 1.93 -1.28 -16.43
C VAL A 21 0.59 -1.94 -16.10
N ILE A 22 -0.08 -2.55 -17.09
CA ILE A 22 -1.35 -3.25 -16.88
C ILE A 22 -1.15 -4.48 -16.00
N GLU A 23 -0.09 -5.25 -16.23
CA GLU A 23 0.25 -6.41 -15.42
C GLU A 23 0.61 -6.01 -13.98
N TRP A 24 1.40 -4.96 -13.82
CA TRP A 24 1.74 -4.40 -12.51
C TRP A 24 0.49 -3.95 -11.75
N TYR A 25 -0.42 -3.24 -12.41
CA TYR A 25 -1.72 -2.83 -11.82
C TYR A 25 -2.54 -4.05 -11.39
N LYS A 26 -2.67 -5.06 -12.26
CA LYS A 26 -3.41 -6.30 -11.93
C LYS A 26 -2.77 -7.05 -10.77
N THR A 27 -1.45 -7.00 -10.64
CA THR A 27 -0.70 -7.76 -9.63
C THR A 27 -0.72 -7.08 -8.27
N TYR A 28 -0.55 -5.76 -8.20
CA TYR A 28 -0.35 -5.07 -6.92
C TYR A 28 -1.48 -4.16 -6.50
N LEU A 29 -2.32 -3.68 -7.43
CA LEU A 29 -3.37 -2.69 -7.13
C LEU A 29 -4.78 -3.26 -7.23
N LYS A 30 -5.01 -4.27 -8.08
CA LYS A 30 -6.33 -4.91 -8.20
C LYS A 30 -6.68 -5.66 -6.91
N GLN A 31 -7.84 -5.35 -6.34
CA GLN A 31 -8.30 -5.84 -5.03
C GLN A 31 -8.34 -7.37 -4.90
N SER A 32 -8.55 -8.09 -6.00
CA SER A 32 -8.61 -9.57 -6.00
C SER A 32 -7.23 -10.23 -6.02
N SER A 33 -6.13 -9.48 -6.12
CA SER A 33 -4.80 -10.06 -6.23
C SER A 33 -4.21 -10.45 -4.86
N PRO A 34 -3.61 -11.63 -4.71
CA PRO A 34 -2.98 -12.06 -3.47
C PRO A 34 -1.75 -11.22 -3.08
N LYS A 35 -1.17 -10.48 -4.02
CA LYS A 35 -0.03 -9.58 -3.77
C LYS A 35 -0.45 -8.13 -3.50
N CYS A 36 -1.76 -7.83 -3.55
CA CYS A 36 -2.28 -6.50 -3.24
C CYS A 36 -2.22 -6.24 -1.73
N ARG A 37 -1.52 -5.17 -1.33
CA ARG A 37 -1.43 -4.72 0.06
C ARG A 37 -2.02 -3.33 0.14
N ARG A 38 -3.03 -3.11 0.99
CA ARG A 38 -3.73 -1.83 1.13
C ARG A 38 -3.82 -1.47 2.60
N LEU A 39 -3.48 -0.22 2.90
CA LEU A 39 -3.69 0.40 4.20
C LEU A 39 -4.58 1.62 3.98
N LEU A 40 -5.61 1.76 4.80
CA LEU A 40 -6.49 2.91 4.79
C LEU A 40 -6.43 3.59 6.15
N VAL A 41 -6.09 4.88 6.15
CA VAL A 41 -6.14 5.73 7.35
C VAL A 41 -7.31 6.69 7.17
N ARG A 42 -8.29 6.61 8.08
CA ARG A 42 -9.42 7.53 8.13
C ARG A 42 -9.23 8.46 9.31
N VAL A 43 -9.41 9.76 9.06
CA VAL A 43 -9.35 10.81 10.09
C VAL A 43 -10.70 11.50 10.09
N TRP A 44 -11.31 11.60 11.26
CA TRP A 44 -12.66 12.14 11.43
C TRP A 44 -12.58 13.50 12.12
N GLY A 45 -13.49 14.40 11.75
CA GLY A 45 -13.62 15.70 12.40
C GLY A 45 -14.40 15.59 13.72
N CYS A 46 -14.33 16.62 14.56
CA CYS A 46 -14.98 16.62 15.88
C CYS A 46 -16.50 16.40 15.83
N ASN A 47 -17.15 16.72 14.71
CA ASN A 47 -18.60 16.60 14.52
C ASN A 47 -19.01 15.33 13.76
N THR A 48 -18.08 14.44 13.43
CA THR A 48 -18.40 13.18 12.74
C THR A 48 -18.97 12.19 13.74
N ASP A 49 -20.12 11.59 13.43
CA ASP A 49 -20.68 10.49 14.20
C ASP A 49 -19.76 9.26 14.12
N ILE A 50 -19.35 8.73 15.27
CA ILE A 50 -18.51 7.54 15.39
C ILE A 50 -19.19 6.32 14.76
N LYS A 51 -20.53 6.29 14.69
CA LYS A 51 -21.26 5.19 14.05
C LYS A 51 -21.03 5.11 12.54
N ASP A 52 -20.83 6.25 11.88
CA ASP A 52 -20.45 6.30 10.47
C ASP A 52 -18.97 5.94 10.28
N ALA A 53 -18.14 6.19 11.30
CA ALA A 53 -16.74 5.84 11.30
C ALA A 53 -16.49 4.31 11.38
N GLU A 54 -17.32 3.61 12.14
CA GLU A 54 -17.26 2.17 12.39
C GLU A 54 -17.95 1.33 11.32
N ALA A 55 -18.69 1.95 10.38
CA ALA A 55 -19.22 1.31 9.18
C ALA A 55 -18.09 0.95 8.19
N ALA A 56 -17.19 0.06 8.62
CA ALA A 56 -16.14 -0.48 7.78
C ALA A 56 -16.75 -1.51 6.80
N PRO A 57 -16.34 -1.52 5.52
CA PRO A 57 -16.74 -2.57 4.60
C PRO A 57 -16.32 -3.94 5.14
N LYS A 58 -17.16 -4.97 4.98
CA LYS A 58 -16.95 -6.35 5.47
C LYS A 58 -15.61 -6.99 5.08
N SER A 59 -14.88 -6.43 4.11
CA SER A 59 -13.62 -6.93 3.58
C SER A 59 -12.37 -6.27 4.19
N VAL A 60 -12.51 -5.37 5.17
CA VAL A 60 -11.39 -4.63 5.76
C VAL A 60 -11.17 -5.08 7.21
N GLN A 61 -9.94 -5.47 7.53
CA GLN A 61 -9.51 -5.69 8.91
C GLN A 61 -9.30 -4.33 9.60
N VAL A 62 -10.08 -4.06 10.65
CA VAL A 62 -9.92 -2.85 11.45
C VAL A 62 -8.76 -3.03 12.41
N ILE A 63 -7.80 -2.09 12.37
CA ILE A 63 -6.65 -2.08 13.28
C ILE A 63 -7.02 -1.20 14.47
N THR A 64 -7.21 -1.82 15.64
CA THR A 64 -7.54 -1.11 16.89
C THR A 64 -6.28 -0.69 17.65
N ASP A 65 -5.24 -1.52 17.63
CA ASP A 65 -3.93 -1.22 18.23
C ASP A 65 -2.82 -1.27 17.16
N PRO A 66 -2.30 -0.10 16.74
CA PRO A 66 -1.19 -0.02 15.81
C PRO A 66 0.11 -0.68 16.32
N ALA A 67 0.36 -0.71 17.63
CA ALA A 67 1.57 -1.28 18.20
C ALA A 67 1.55 -2.81 18.12
N ALA A 68 0.46 -3.45 18.58
CA ALA A 68 0.27 -4.88 18.42
C ALA A 68 0.30 -5.31 16.95
N PHE A 69 -0.35 -4.54 16.06
CA PHE A 69 -0.32 -4.83 14.62
C PHE A 69 1.10 -4.82 14.04
N LYS A 70 1.93 -3.85 14.44
CA LYS A 70 3.34 -3.78 14.01
C LYS A 70 4.16 -4.97 14.52
N MET A 71 3.96 -5.40 15.76
CA MET A 71 4.70 -6.54 16.34
C MET A 71 4.39 -7.88 15.65
N GLN A 72 3.17 -8.06 15.16
CA GLN A 72 2.75 -9.26 14.44
C GLN A 72 3.19 -9.26 12.96
N SER A 73 3.65 -8.11 12.46
CA SER A 73 3.97 -7.92 11.05
C SER A 73 5.40 -8.34 10.71
N LYS A 74 5.61 -8.80 9.48
CA LYS A 74 6.95 -9.04 8.92
C LYS A 74 7.46 -7.74 8.28
N PHE A 75 8.68 -7.35 8.60
CA PHE A 75 9.32 -6.17 8.04
C PHE A 75 10.14 -6.51 6.80
N TYR A 76 10.19 -5.58 5.84
CA TYR A 76 11.12 -5.69 4.73
C TYR A 76 12.56 -5.51 5.23
N PRO A 77 13.53 -6.18 4.59
CA PRO A 77 14.93 -5.93 4.88
C PRO A 77 15.29 -4.48 4.54
N SER A 78 16.29 -3.94 5.23
CA SER A 78 16.88 -2.64 4.89
C SER A 78 17.48 -2.69 3.48
N PHE A 79 17.29 -1.62 2.71
CA PHE A 79 18.04 -1.42 1.47
C PHE A 79 19.51 -1.16 1.80
N CYS A 80 20.43 -1.87 1.11
CA CYS A 80 21.88 -1.67 1.19
C CYS A 80 22.36 -0.62 0.18
#